data_AF-A0A7Y7TM83-F1
#
_entry.id   AF-A0A7Y7TM83-F1
#
_cell.length_a   1.000
_cell.length_b   1.000
_cell.length_c   1.000
_cell.angle_alpha   90.00
_cell.angle_beta   90.00
_cell.angle_gamma   90.00
#
_symmetry.space_group_name_H-M   'P 1'
#
loop_
_entity.id
_entity.type
_entity.pdbx_description
1 polymer ?
#
loop_
_entity_poly.entity_id
_entity_poly.type
_entity_poly.pdbx_seq_one_letter_code
_entity_poly.pdbx_strand_id
1 'polypeptide(L)'
;MKKLVFCLMLTLLPLCQTFSVGNAISAEAEEAWKTEFNRVCGQTDNASDMSIDALKKAIEQCDALKPQIEALEATPRKVYLKRLQMCRNLFAYLLEGKEKK
;
A
#
# COMPACT_ATOMS: atom_id res chain seq x y z
N MET A 1 21.39 -8.33 -4.54
CA MET A 1 21.88 -8.23 -3.15
C MET A 1 21.40 -6.91 -2.51
N LYS A 2 20.15 -6.86 -2.03
CA LYS A 2 19.60 -5.69 -1.29
C LYS A 2 18.83 -6.11 -0.03
N LYS A 3 18.93 -7.39 0.35
CA LYS A 3 18.27 -7.98 1.53
C LYS A 3 19.13 -7.88 2.81
N LEU A 4 20.28 -7.22 2.74
CA LEU A 4 21.29 -7.23 3.82
C LEU A 4 21.30 -6.00 4.74
N VAL A 5 20.49 -4.97 4.44
CA VAL A 5 20.44 -3.75 5.29
C VAL A 5 19.32 -3.83 6.34
N PHE A 6 18.33 -4.70 6.16
CA PHE A 6 17.20 -4.81 7.09
C PHE A 6 17.45 -5.74 8.28
N CYS A 7 18.59 -6.43 8.31
CA CYS A 7 18.88 -7.48 9.30
C CYS A 7 19.93 -7.08 10.35
N LEU A 8 20.46 -5.84 10.31
CA LEU A 8 21.58 -5.41 11.15
C LEU A 8 21.21 -4.31 12.18
N MET A 9 19.96 -4.33 12.65
CA MET A 9 19.46 -3.52 13.77
C MET A 9 18.55 -4.37 14.67
N LEU A 10 18.95 -5.61 14.93
CA LEU A 10 18.24 -6.50 15.86
C LEU A 10 19.24 -7.34 16.68
N THR A 11 20.18 -6.65 17.32
CA THR A 11 20.96 -7.23 18.40
C THR A 11 20.72 -6.45 19.67
N LEU A 12 20.40 -7.19 20.74
CA LEU A 12 20.27 -6.82 22.15
C LEU A 12 18.87 -6.46 22.67
N LEU A 13 18.20 -7.52 23.16
CA LEU A 13 17.35 -7.49 24.35
C LEU A 13 18.02 -6.69 25.51
N PRO A 14 17.21 -6.11 26.41
CA PRO A 14 17.08 -6.79 27.70
C PRO A 14 15.61 -6.98 28.12
N LEU A 15 15.43 -8.04 28.92
CA LEU A 15 14.19 -8.40 29.61
C LEU A 15 13.58 -7.19 30.35
N CYS A 16 12.30 -6.91 30.13
CA CYS A 16 11.37 -6.64 31.24
C CYS A 16 9.91 -6.77 30.80
N GLN A 17 9.12 -7.30 31.71
CA GLN A 17 7.76 -7.78 31.53
C GLN A 17 6.77 -6.62 31.39
N THR A 18 5.75 -6.80 30.56
CA THR A 18 4.34 -6.79 31.02
C THR A 18 3.50 -7.47 29.95
N PHE A 19 2.82 -8.54 30.36
CA PHE A 19 1.70 -9.13 29.64
C PHE A 19 0.68 -8.02 29.35
N SER A 20 0.61 -7.57 28.09
CA SER A 20 -0.51 -6.75 27.65
C SER A 20 -1.64 -7.71 27.32
N VAL A 21 -2.66 -7.70 28.18
CA VAL A 21 -3.93 -8.39 27.98
C VAL A 21 -4.41 -8.11 26.56
N GLY A 22 -4.55 -9.18 25.78
CA GLY A 22 -5.06 -9.12 24.43
C GLY A 22 -6.45 -8.53 24.43
N ASN A 23 -6.56 -7.26 24.07
CA ASN A 23 -7.80 -6.76 23.50
C ASN A 23 -7.78 -7.18 22.02
N ALA A 24 -8.23 -8.40 21.78
CA ALA A 24 -8.63 -8.88 20.47
C ALA A 24 -9.84 -8.04 20.02
N ILE A 25 -9.57 -6.81 19.56
CA ILE A 25 -10.52 -6.04 18.77
C ILE A 25 -10.46 -6.67 17.38
N SER A 26 -11.35 -7.65 17.18
CA SER A 26 -11.92 -8.05 15.90
C SER A 26 -10.95 -8.12 14.72
N ALA A 27 -10.21 -9.23 14.63
CA ALA A 27 -9.45 -9.64 13.45
C ALA A 27 -10.35 -10.15 12.29
N GLU A 28 -11.63 -9.77 12.24
CA GLU A 28 -12.65 -10.34 11.34
C GLU A 28 -13.41 -9.23 10.58
N ALA A 29 -12.68 -8.27 10.04
CA ALA A 29 -13.07 -7.44 8.90
C ALA A 29 -11.87 -6.55 8.62
N GLU A 30 -10.86 -7.07 7.93
CA GLU A 30 -9.97 -6.17 7.20
C GLU A 30 -10.89 -5.29 6.33
N GLU A 31 -10.98 -4.00 6.65
CA GLU A 31 -11.92 -3.10 5.99
C GLU A 31 -11.78 -3.28 4.47
N ALA A 32 -12.85 -3.56 3.74
CA ALA A 32 -12.77 -4.02 2.34
C ALA A 32 -11.92 -3.09 1.45
N TRP A 33 -11.91 -1.79 1.77
CA TRP A 33 -11.08 -0.79 1.12
C TRP A 33 -9.58 -1.05 1.30
N LYS A 34 -9.17 -1.57 2.45
CA LYS A 34 -7.77 -1.88 2.80
C LYS A 34 -7.27 -3.11 2.04
N THR A 35 -8.11 -4.13 1.89
CA THR A 35 -7.81 -5.29 1.02
C THR A 35 -7.62 -4.83 -0.42
N GLU A 36 -8.52 -4.01 -0.95
CA GLU A 36 -8.43 -3.46 -2.30
C GLU A 36 -7.20 -2.54 -2.46
N PHE A 37 -6.93 -1.70 -1.46
CA PHE A 37 -5.73 -0.87 -1.40
C PHE A 37 -4.45 -1.71 -1.48
N ASN A 38 -4.36 -2.78 -0.68
CA ASN A 38 -3.21 -3.68 -0.68
C ASN A 38 -3.08 -4.40 -2.03
N ARG A 39 -4.20 -4.82 -2.62
CA ARG A 39 -4.23 -5.48 -3.94
C ARG A 39 -3.72 -4.55 -5.04
N VAL A 40 -4.25 -3.33 -5.14
CA VAL A 40 -3.87 -2.34 -6.17
C VAL A 40 -2.43 -1.88 -5.96
N CYS A 41 -2.07 -1.49 -4.74
CA CYS A 41 -0.73 -1.02 -4.45
C CYS A 41 0.32 -2.14 -4.52
N GLY A 42 -0.08 -3.41 -4.42
CA GLY A 42 0.80 -4.57 -4.63
C GLY A 42 1.13 -4.83 -6.10
N GLN A 43 0.35 -4.29 -7.04
CA GLN A 43 0.63 -4.43 -8.47
C GLN A 43 1.86 -3.62 -8.92
N THR A 44 2.38 -2.71 -8.09
CA THR A 44 3.54 -1.89 -8.44
C THR A 44 4.79 -2.70 -8.75
N ASP A 45 4.95 -3.87 -8.13
CA ASP A 45 6.13 -4.74 -8.33
C ASP A 45 6.26 -5.23 -9.76
N ASN A 46 5.14 -5.44 -10.45
CA ASN A 46 5.08 -5.94 -11.83
C ASN A 46 4.48 -4.91 -12.80
N ALA A 47 4.41 -3.63 -12.41
CA ALA A 47 3.67 -2.61 -13.15
C ALA A 47 4.21 -2.38 -14.58
N SER A 48 5.53 -2.53 -14.77
CA SER A 48 6.19 -2.37 -16.06
C SER A 48 5.67 -3.34 -17.13
N ASP A 49 5.24 -4.53 -16.70
CA ASP A 49 4.78 -5.61 -17.58
C ASP A 49 3.26 -5.57 -17.83
N MET A 50 2.54 -4.70 -17.12
CA MET A 50 1.09 -4.53 -17.30
C MET A 50 0.76 -3.99 -18.70
N SER A 51 -0.39 -4.42 -19.23
CA SER A 51 -0.97 -3.85 -20.45
C SER A 51 -1.48 -2.43 -20.22
N ILE A 52 -1.72 -1.69 -21.31
CA ILE A 52 -2.33 -0.35 -21.27
C ILE A 52 -3.67 -0.38 -20.51
N ASP A 53 -4.54 -1.33 -20.81
CA ASP A 53 -5.85 -1.45 -20.16
C ASP A 53 -5.73 -1.78 -18.67
N ALA A 54 -4.77 -2.63 -18.30
CA ALA A 54 -4.52 -2.96 -16.91
C ALA A 54 -4.00 -1.74 -16.12
N LEU A 55 -3.15 -0.91 -16.73
CA LEU A 55 -2.68 0.34 -16.12
C LEU A 55 -3.82 1.36 -15.96
N LYS A 56 -4.67 1.52 -16.97
CA LYS A 56 -5.87 2.39 -16.89
C LYS A 56 -6.78 1.95 -15.75
N LYS A 57 -7.09 0.65 -15.68
CA LYS A 57 -7.89 0.07 -14.61
C LYS A 57 -7.26 0.28 -13.23
N ALA A 58 -5.95 0.13 -13.08
CA ALA A 58 -5.28 0.36 -11.81
C ALA A 58 -5.35 1.84 -11.37
N ILE A 59 -5.29 2.79 -12.31
CA ILE A 59 -5.48 4.22 -12.03
C ILE A 59 -6.92 4.49 -11.57
N GLU A 60 -7.93 3.95 -12.26
CA GLU A 60 -9.34 4.07 -11.85
C GLU A 60 -9.59 3.50 -10.46
N GLN A 61 -8.97 2.36 -10.13
CA GLN A 61 -9.06 1.75 -8.81
C GLN A 61 -8.40 2.61 -7.73
N CYS A 62 -7.26 3.24 -8.04
CA CYS A 62 -6.68 4.25 -7.14
C CYS A 62 -7.64 5.42 -6.90
N ASP A 63 -8.25 5.94 -7.96
CA ASP A 63 -9.16 7.10 -7.86
C ASP A 63 -10.44 6.73 -7.08
N ALA A 64 -10.93 5.49 -7.18
CA ALA A 64 -12.08 4.98 -6.41
C ALA A 64 -11.79 4.73 -4.92
N LEU A 65 -10.53 4.44 -4.56
CA LEU A 65 -10.11 4.26 -3.17
C LEU A 65 -9.94 5.59 -2.42
N LYS A 66 -9.62 6.67 -3.15
CA LYS A 66 -9.37 7.99 -2.57
C LYS A 66 -10.45 8.47 -1.59
N PRO A 67 -11.76 8.51 -1.93
CA PRO A 67 -12.78 8.99 -1.00
C PRO A 67 -12.91 8.14 0.27
N GLN A 68 -12.66 6.84 0.18
CA GLN A 68 -12.71 5.92 1.34
C GLN A 68 -11.57 6.21 2.31
N ILE A 69 -10.38 6.52 1.77
CA ILE A 69 -9.21 6.88 2.58
C ILE A 69 -9.34 8.31 3.13
N GLU A 70 -9.96 9.22 2.41
CA GLU A 70 -10.24 10.60 2.87
C GLU A 70 -11.17 10.63 4.10
N ALA A 71 -12.04 9.64 4.25
CA ALA A 71 -12.93 9.50 5.40
C ALA A 71 -12.21 9.02 6.69
N LEU A 72 -10.96 8.57 6.60
CA LEU A 72 -10.19 8.11 7.76
C LEU A 72 -9.73 9.28 8.64
N GLU A 73 -9.33 8.97 9.88
CA GLU A 73 -8.68 9.90 10.80
C GLU A 73 -7.37 10.47 10.23
N ALA A 74 -6.96 11.64 10.75
CA ALA A 74 -5.89 12.46 10.15
C ALA A 74 -4.57 11.70 9.89
N THR A 75 -4.13 10.87 10.83
CA THR A 75 -2.88 10.10 10.72
C THR A 75 -2.97 8.98 9.67
N PRO A 76 -3.90 8.00 9.76
CA PRO A 76 -4.01 6.96 8.74
C PRO A 76 -4.33 7.54 7.36
N ARG A 77 -5.22 8.53 7.26
CA ARG A 77 -5.53 9.22 6.00
C ARG A 77 -4.27 9.70 5.28
N LYS A 78 -3.38 10.39 5.99
CA LYS A 78 -2.13 10.91 5.42
C LYS A 78 -1.24 9.80 4.86
N VAL A 79 -1.06 8.72 5.60
CA VAL A 79 -0.18 7.60 5.22
C VAL A 79 -0.72 6.90 3.98
N TYR A 80 -2.00 6.52 4.01
CA TYR A 80 -2.62 5.78 2.92
C TYR A 80 -2.78 6.63 1.66
N LEU A 81 -3.18 7.90 1.78
CA LEU A 81 -3.24 8.80 0.61
C LEU A 81 -1.86 8.99 -0.03
N LYS A 82 -0.81 9.13 0.77
CA LYS A 82 0.53 9.29 0.21
C LYS A 82 0.97 8.06 -0.58
N ARG A 83 0.74 6.86 -0.06
CA ARG A 83 1.04 5.61 -0.77
C ARG A 83 0.17 5.45 -2.03
N LEU A 84 -1.14 5.68 -1.92
CA LEU A 84 -2.07 5.63 -3.05
C LEU A 84 -1.63 6.55 -4.19
N GLN A 85 -1.27 7.80 -3.86
CA GLN A 85 -0.80 8.78 -4.85
C GLN A 85 0.48 8.32 -5.55
N MET A 86 1.43 7.72 -4.83
CA MET A 86 2.65 7.20 -5.44
C MET A 86 2.36 6.05 -6.41
N CYS A 87 1.50 5.10 -6.02
CA CYS A 87 1.08 4.00 -6.89
C CYS A 87 0.36 4.51 -8.15
N ARG A 88 -0.60 5.42 -8.00
CA ARG A 88 -1.30 6.07 -9.12
C ARG A 88 -0.33 6.76 -10.08
N ASN A 89 0.62 7.53 -9.55
CA ASN A 89 1.61 8.24 -10.37
C ASN A 89 2.52 7.28 -11.14
N LEU A 90 2.91 6.15 -10.54
CA LEU A 90 3.68 5.13 -11.23
C LEU A 90 2.88 4.54 -12.40
N PHE A 91 1.62 4.17 -12.18
CA PHE A 91 0.79 3.62 -13.25
C PHE A 91 0.57 4.63 -14.38
N ALA A 92 0.31 5.89 -14.04
CA ALA A 92 0.16 6.97 -15.03
C ALA A 92 1.44 7.18 -15.85
N TYR A 93 2.61 7.22 -15.20
CA TYR A 93 3.89 7.33 -15.88
C TYR A 93 4.14 6.17 -16.86
N LEU A 94 3.86 4.93 -16.46
CA LEU A 94 4.02 3.76 -17.31
C LEU A 94 3.02 3.74 -18.47
N LEU A 95 1.78 4.19 -18.22
CA LEU A 95 0.75 4.32 -19.24
C LEU A 95 1.19 5.31 -20.32
N GLU A 96 1.59 6.52 -19.91
CA GLU A 96 2.11 7.53 -20.83
C GLU A 96 3.29 7.02 -21.65
N GLY A 97 4.20 6.28 -21.01
CA GLY A 97 5.36 5.68 -21.68
C GLY A 97 4.99 4.61 -22.72
N LYS A 98 3.86 3.93 -22.55
CA LYS A 98 3.34 2.93 -23.50
C LYS A 98 2.50 3.55 -24.61
N GLU A 99 1.74 4.61 -24.33
CA GLU A 99 0.92 5.31 -25.34
C GLU A 99 1.74 6.19 -26.29
N LYS A 100 2.96 6.59 -25.89
CA LYS A 100 3.90 7.36 -26.74
C LYS A 100 4.80 6.48 -27.62
N LYS A 101 4.74 5.16 -27.48
CA LYS A 101 5.50 4.20 -28.31
C LYS A 101 4.67 3.78 -29.53
#